data_AF-A0A521U518-F1
#
_entry.id   AF-A0A521U518-F1
#
_cell.length_a   1.000
_cell.length_b   1.000
_cell.length_c   1.000
_cell.angle_alpha   90.00
_cell.angle_beta   90.00
_cell.angle_gamma   90.00
#
_symmetry.space_group_name_H-M   'P 1'
#
loop_
_entity.id
_entity.type
_entity.pdbx_description
1 polymer ?
#
loop_
_entity_poly.entity_id
_entity_poly.type
_entity_poly.pdbx_seq_one_letter_code
_entity_poly.pdbx_strand_id
1 'polypeptide(L)'
;MFWIKLGLVLHTIAAGALTGSATHLALTLRKARRGRPNPRLQRLYPAVAAGCYLAVYVLGTLIYPRYRVEVRANWLDDHAPWASVLFDLKENLATLLGPLVLAMVVLSRAEEPAKPSRALLGCAAAVALGVWFNVVSGLLVGSMRSV
;
A
#
# COMPACT_ATOMS: atom_id res chain seq x y z
N MET A 1 -12.65 -22.54 0.07
CA MET A 1 -12.04 -22.04 1.32
C MET A 1 -10.52 -21.88 1.20
N PHE A 2 -9.78 -22.89 0.71
CA PHE A 2 -8.32 -22.83 0.57
C PHE A 2 -7.79 -21.62 -0.22
N TRP A 3 -8.36 -21.34 -1.39
CA TRP A 3 -7.92 -20.23 -2.26
C TRP A 3 -8.04 -18.84 -1.64
N ILE A 4 -9.04 -18.60 -0.77
CA ILE A 4 -9.20 -17.32 -0.08
C ILE A 4 -8.11 -17.12 0.97
N LYS A 5 -7.82 -18.17 1.76
CA LYS A 5 -6.75 -18.14 2.76
C LYS A 5 -5.39 -17.96 2.11
N LEU A 6 -5.13 -18.67 1.02
CA LEU A 6 -3.91 -18.49 0.22
C LEU A 6 -3.83 -17.06 -0.34
N GLY A 7 -4.93 -16.55 -0.90
CA GLY A 7 -5.03 -15.17 -1.38
C GLY A 7 -4.70 -14.15 -0.29
N LEU A 8 -5.21 -14.32 0.93
CA LEU A 8 -4.93 -13.45 2.08
C LEU A 8 -3.45 -13.48 2.49
N VAL A 9 -2.82 -14.66 2.46
CA VAL A 9 -1.38 -14.79 2.73
C VAL A 9 -0.57 -14.05 1.67
N LEU A 10 -0.87 -14.29 0.39
CA LEU A 10 -0.19 -13.61 -0.72
C LEU A 10 -0.40 -12.10 -0.69
N HIS A 11 -1.62 -11.65 -0.38
CA HIS A 11 -1.96 -10.25 -0.22
C HIS A 11 -1.16 -9.61 0.92
N THR A 12 -1.06 -10.30 2.07
CA THR A 12 -0.28 -9.83 3.23
C THR A 12 1.21 -9.73 2.90
N ILE A 13 1.78 -10.72 2.22
CA ILE A 13 3.19 -10.70 1.77
C ILE A 13 3.43 -9.53 0.82
N ALA A 14 2.56 -9.34 -0.18
CA ALA A 14 2.65 -8.25 -1.13
C ALA A 14 2.51 -6.88 -0.45
N ALA A 15 1.61 -6.74 0.53
CA ALA A 15 1.44 -5.53 1.32
C ALA A 15 2.68 -5.22 2.18
N GLY A 16 3.31 -6.25 2.77
CA GLY A 16 4.58 -6.09 3.49
C GLY A 16 5.71 -5.60 2.57
N ALA A 17 5.86 -6.21 1.39
CA ALA A 17 6.85 -5.79 0.39
C ALA A 17 6.57 -4.37 -0.16
N LEU A 18 5.30 -4.01 -0.37
CA LEU A 18 4.87 -2.67 -0.73
C LEU A 18 5.26 -1.64 0.34
N THR A 19 4.97 -1.96 1.61
CA THR A 19 5.29 -1.10 2.76
C THR A 19 6.78 -0.85 2.85
N GLY A 20 7.57 -1.92 2.76
CA GLY A 20 9.03 -1.86 2.77
C GLY A 20 9.59 -1.02 1.63
N SER A 21 9.19 -1.31 0.39
CA SER A 21 9.69 -0.61 -0.80
C SER A 21 9.31 0.87 -0.83
N ALA A 22 8.05 1.23 -0.50
CA ALA A 22 7.62 2.63 -0.44
C ALA A 22 8.37 3.42 0.65
N THR A 23 8.51 2.82 1.84
CA THR A 23 9.26 3.45 2.96
C THR A 23 10.73 3.66 2.58
N HIS A 24 11.39 2.65 2.03
CA HIS A 24 12.79 2.75 1.65
C HIS A 24 13.02 3.72 0.50
N LEU A 25 12.08 3.85 -0.44
CA LEU A 25 12.14 4.88 -1.47
C LEU A 25 12.11 6.28 -0.86
N ALA A 26 11.15 6.58 0.02
CA ALA A 26 11.03 7.88 0.68
C ALA A 26 12.32 8.24 1.46
N LEU A 27 12.88 7.27 2.20
CA LEU A 27 14.14 7.44 2.92
C LEU A 27 15.34 7.66 1.97
N THR A 28 15.39 6.92 0.86
CA THR A 28 16.47 7.03 -0.13
C THR A 28 16.43 8.38 -0.84
N LEU A 29 15.25 8.86 -1.22
CA LEU A 29 15.05 10.19 -1.81
C LEU A 29 15.41 11.30 -0.81
N ARG A 30 15.05 11.14 0.46
CA ARG A 30 15.46 12.08 1.53
C ARG A 30 16.98 12.14 1.68
N LYS A 31 17.68 10.99 1.61
CA LYS A 31 19.15 10.93 1.64
C LYS A 31 19.77 11.57 0.39
N ALA A 32 19.19 11.35 -0.79
CA ALA A 32 19.64 11.95 -2.04
C ALA A 32 19.59 13.48 -1.99
N ARG A 33 18.51 14.06 -1.46
CA ARG A 33 18.40 15.52 -1.23
C ARG A 33 19.42 16.07 -0.23
N ARG A 34 20.09 15.21 0.54
CA ARG A 34 21.19 15.54 1.46
C ARG A 34 22.58 15.22 0.84
N GLY A 35 22.65 15.07 -0.48
CA GLY A 35 23.89 14.79 -1.20
C GLY A 35 24.35 13.33 -1.18
N ARG A 36 23.49 12.38 -0.78
CA ARG A 36 23.82 10.94 -0.73
C ARG A 36 22.89 10.13 -1.64
N PRO A 37 22.94 10.31 -2.97
CA PRO A 37 22.07 9.58 -3.88
C PRO A 37 22.47 8.11 -4.00
N ASN A 38 21.50 7.26 -4.29
CA ASN A 38 21.71 5.86 -4.64
C ASN A 38 20.84 5.53 -5.86
N PRO A 39 21.34 5.77 -7.08
CA PRO A 39 20.56 5.62 -8.31
C PRO A 39 19.94 4.24 -8.49
N ARG A 40 20.66 3.18 -8.09
CA ARG A 40 20.18 1.79 -8.19
C ARG A 40 18.91 1.59 -7.37
N LEU A 41 18.94 2.00 -6.10
CA LEU A 41 17.80 1.85 -5.20
C LEU A 41 16.63 2.79 -5.57
N GLN A 42 16.93 4.00 -6.03
CA GLN A 42 15.90 4.95 -6.48
C GLN A 42 15.14 4.48 -7.72
N ARG A 43 15.72 3.60 -8.54
CA ARG A 43 15.04 2.96 -9.67
C ARG A 43 14.36 1.64 -9.29
N LEU A 44 14.96 0.88 -8.38
CA LEU A 44 14.44 -0.41 -7.93
C LEU A 44 13.16 -0.27 -7.10
N TYR A 45 13.20 0.53 -6.03
CA TYR A 45 12.08 0.62 -5.09
C TYR A 45 10.75 1.10 -5.71
N PRO A 46 10.68 2.11 -6.61
CA PRO A 46 9.40 2.49 -7.20
C PRO A 46 8.84 1.39 -8.11
N ALA A 47 9.70 0.63 -8.81
CA ALA A 47 9.25 -0.50 -9.63
C ALA A 47 8.70 -1.64 -8.76
N VAL A 48 9.39 -1.99 -7.67
CA VAL A 48 8.92 -2.98 -6.70
C VAL A 48 7.62 -2.52 -6.05
N ALA A 49 7.54 -1.27 -5.59
CA ALA A 49 6.34 -0.70 -4.99
C ALA A 49 5.16 -0.74 -5.96
N ALA A 50 5.35 -0.39 -7.24
CA ALA A 50 4.27 -0.47 -8.22
C ALA A 50 3.80 -1.90 -8.49
N GLY A 51 4.73 -2.85 -8.62
CA GLY A 51 4.39 -4.27 -8.79
C GLY A 51 3.64 -4.84 -7.58
N CYS A 52 4.10 -4.53 -6.36
CA CYS A 52 3.43 -4.94 -5.13
C CYS A 52 2.07 -4.25 -4.96
N TYR A 53 1.93 -2.97 -5.31
CA TYR A 53 0.65 -2.26 -5.29
C TYR A 53 -0.37 -2.93 -6.22
N LEU A 54 0.05 -3.26 -7.45
CA LEU A 54 -0.81 -3.98 -8.39
C LEU A 54 -1.22 -5.36 -7.85
N ALA A 55 -0.28 -6.11 -7.28
CA ALA A 55 -0.56 -7.41 -6.69
C ALA A 55 -1.56 -7.30 -5.51
N VAL A 56 -1.35 -6.34 -4.60
CA VAL A 56 -2.25 -6.05 -3.48
C VAL A 56 -3.63 -5.66 -3.99
N TYR A 57 -3.73 -4.76 -4.97
CA TYR A 57 -4.99 -4.30 -5.53
C TYR A 57 -5.79 -5.43 -6.19
N VAL A 58 -5.13 -6.26 -7.00
CA VAL A 58 -5.76 -7.40 -7.69
C VAL A 58 -6.19 -8.46 -6.69
N LEU A 59 -5.30 -8.89 -5.80
CA LEU A 59 -5.64 -9.88 -4.77
C LEU A 59 -6.73 -9.38 -3.84
N GLY A 60 -6.66 -8.10 -3.46
CA GLY A 60 -7.69 -7.41 -2.68
C GLY A 60 -9.03 -7.52 -3.39
N THR A 61 -9.11 -7.09 -4.64
CA THR A 61 -10.34 -7.14 -5.44
C THR A 61 -10.93 -8.55 -5.57
N LEU A 62 -10.09 -9.60 -5.63
CA LEU A 62 -10.56 -10.99 -5.69
C LEU A 62 -11.10 -11.51 -4.34
N ILE A 63 -10.50 -11.09 -3.22
CA ILE A 63 -10.87 -11.54 -1.87
C ILE A 63 -12.02 -10.69 -1.30
N TYR A 64 -12.08 -9.42 -1.71
CA TYR A 64 -12.89 -8.37 -1.12
C TYR A 64 -14.41 -8.63 -1.11
N PRO A 65 -15.05 -9.14 -2.18
CA PRO A 65 -16.50 -9.37 -2.18
C PRO A 65 -16.92 -10.30 -1.05
N ARG A 66 -16.13 -11.35 -0.79
CA ARG A 66 -16.39 -12.30 0.28
C ARG A 66 -16.25 -11.65 1.66
N TYR A 67 -15.19 -10.88 1.88
CA TYR A 67 -15.00 -10.15 3.13
C TYR A 67 -16.16 -9.18 3.40
N ARG A 68 -16.60 -8.45 2.38
CA ARG A 68 -17.69 -7.47 2.50
C ARG A 68 -19.02 -8.11 2.89
N VAL A 69 -19.30 -9.32 2.41
CA VAL A 69 -20.52 -10.06 2.76
C VAL A 69 -20.36 -10.79 4.10
N GLU A 70 -19.34 -11.64 4.23
CA GLU A 70 -19.22 -12.58 5.37
C GLU A 70 -18.75 -11.92 6.66
N VAL A 71 -17.99 -10.82 6.59
CA VAL A 71 -17.41 -10.16 7.76
C VAL A 71 -18.01 -8.78 7.99
N ARG A 72 -18.04 -7.92 6.96
CA ARG A 72 -18.57 -6.55 7.12
C ARG A 72 -20.08 -6.57 7.38
N ALA A 73 -20.87 -7.01 6.38
CA ALA A 73 -22.33 -6.99 6.48
C ALA A 73 -22.88 -7.92 7.58
N ASN A 74 -22.36 -9.14 7.68
CA ASN A 74 -22.91 -10.15 8.60
C ASN A 74 -22.41 -10.03 10.05
N TRP A 75 -21.41 -9.19 10.34
CA TRP A 75 -20.84 -9.13 11.69
C TRP A 75 -20.41 -7.73 12.12
N LEU A 76 -19.54 -7.05 11.36
CA LEU A 76 -18.99 -5.76 11.78
C LEU A 76 -20.06 -4.67 11.87
N ASP A 77 -21.02 -4.64 10.93
CA ASP A 77 -22.05 -3.61 10.92
C ASP A 77 -22.94 -3.67 12.18
N ASP A 78 -23.13 -4.86 12.75
CA ASP A 78 -23.92 -5.06 13.99
C ASP A 78 -23.07 -4.95 15.27
N HIS A 79 -21.83 -5.43 15.26
CA HIS A 79 -21.03 -5.62 16.49
C HIS A 79 -19.88 -4.61 16.64
N ALA A 80 -19.38 -4.04 15.55
CA ALA A 80 -18.28 -3.09 15.55
C ALA A 80 -18.38 -2.06 14.40
N PRO A 81 -19.39 -1.16 14.42
CA PRO A 81 -19.63 -0.24 13.30
C PRO A 81 -18.44 0.67 12.98
N TRP A 82 -17.66 1.04 14.00
CA TRP A 82 -16.43 1.82 13.81
C TRP A 82 -15.39 1.09 12.95
N ALA A 83 -15.32 -0.24 13.05
CA ALA A 83 -14.39 -1.07 12.29
C ALA A 83 -14.85 -1.20 10.83
N SER A 84 -16.16 -1.21 10.57
CA SER A 84 -16.72 -1.09 9.21
C SER A 84 -16.36 0.24 8.55
N VAL A 85 -16.49 1.36 9.29
CA VAL A 85 -16.11 2.69 8.79
C VAL A 85 -14.61 2.78 8.52
N LEU A 86 -13.79 2.26 9.44
CA LEU A 86 -12.34 2.20 9.26
C LEU A 86 -11.96 1.35 8.05
N PHE A 87 -12.66 0.23 7.84
CA PHE A 87 -12.49 -0.62 6.67
C PHE A 87 -12.85 0.12 5.37
N ASP A 88 -13.95 0.85 5.31
CA ASP A 88 -14.28 1.62 4.10
C ASP A 88 -13.27 2.74 3.84
N LEU A 89 -12.83 3.42 4.90
CA LEU A 89 -11.83 4.48 4.80
C LEU A 89 -10.51 3.95 4.22
N LYS A 90 -10.03 2.80 4.71
CA LYS A 90 -8.76 2.22 4.22
C LYS A 90 -8.89 1.81 2.74
N GLU A 91 -10.00 1.20 2.34
CA GLU A 91 -10.22 0.76 0.95
C GLU A 91 -10.27 1.94 -0.02
N ASN A 92 -10.98 3.01 0.34
CA ASN A 92 -11.03 4.23 -0.45
C ASN A 92 -9.64 4.87 -0.54
N LEU A 93 -8.91 4.94 0.57
CA LEU A 93 -7.55 5.46 0.57
C LEU A 93 -6.62 4.60 -0.30
N ALA A 94 -6.68 3.28 -0.21
CA ALA A 94 -5.88 2.36 -1.02
C ALA A 94 -6.08 2.59 -2.53
N THR A 95 -7.32 2.89 -2.93
CA THR A 95 -7.66 3.25 -4.32
C THR A 95 -7.07 4.61 -4.70
N LEU A 96 -7.19 5.61 -3.81
CA LEU A 96 -6.62 6.96 -4.02
C LEU A 96 -5.08 6.98 -4.08
N LEU A 97 -4.40 5.98 -3.52
CA LEU A 97 -2.95 5.83 -3.65
C LEU A 97 -2.52 5.46 -5.08
N GLY A 98 -3.40 4.89 -5.92
CA GLY A 98 -3.05 4.43 -7.27
C GLY A 98 -2.42 5.52 -8.15
N PRO A 99 -3.07 6.69 -8.32
CA PRO A 99 -2.48 7.82 -9.03
C PRO A 99 -1.14 8.28 -8.44
N LEU A 100 -0.96 8.23 -7.12
CA LEU A 100 0.30 8.61 -6.47
C LEU A 100 1.42 7.59 -6.74
N VAL A 101 1.11 6.29 -6.76
CA VAL A 101 2.05 5.24 -7.15
C VAL A 101 2.48 5.43 -8.60
N LEU A 102 1.54 5.74 -9.50
CA LEU A 102 1.86 6.02 -10.90
C LEU A 102 2.75 7.27 -11.04
N ALA A 103 2.37 8.37 -10.40
CA ALA A 103 3.16 9.61 -10.41
C ALA A 103 4.57 9.37 -9.87
N MET A 104 4.70 8.65 -8.76
CA MET A 104 5.97 8.25 -8.16
C MET A 104 6.85 7.47 -9.16
N VAL A 105 6.29 6.50 -9.89
CA VAL A 105 7.02 5.72 -10.89
C VAL A 105 7.48 6.61 -12.05
N VAL A 106 6.58 7.42 -12.60
CA VAL A 106 6.88 8.31 -13.74
C VAL A 106 7.98 9.30 -13.36
N LEU A 107 7.84 9.99 -12.24
CA LEU A 107 8.83 10.95 -11.75
C LEU A 107 10.17 10.27 -11.44
N SER A 108 10.18 9.09 -10.82
CA SER A 108 11.43 8.37 -10.52
C SER A 108 12.24 7.97 -11.76
N ARG A 109 11.59 7.87 -12.92
CA ARG A 109 12.23 7.57 -14.21
C ARG A 109 12.64 8.81 -14.98
N ALA A 110 11.88 9.90 -14.83
CA ALA A 110 12.13 11.16 -15.52
C ALA A 110 13.21 12.01 -14.83
N GLU A 111 13.37 11.90 -13.51
CA GLU A 111 14.24 12.77 -12.73
C GLU A 111 15.68 12.23 -12.60
N GLU A 112 16.62 13.15 -12.47
CA GLU A 112 18.01 12.82 -12.13
C GLU A 112 18.11 12.31 -10.68
N PRO A 113 18.68 11.11 -10.44
CA PRO A 113 18.77 10.53 -9.10
C PRO A 113 19.53 11.35 -8.06
N ALA A 114 20.42 12.22 -8.52
CA ALA A 114 21.21 13.11 -7.66
C ALA A 114 20.39 14.28 -7.09
N LYS A 115 19.30 14.67 -7.77
CA LYS A 115 18.52 15.86 -7.45
C LYS A 115 17.01 15.57 -7.53
N PRO A 116 16.48 14.62 -6.75
CA PRO A 116 15.05 14.32 -6.80
C PRO A 116 14.22 15.51 -6.32
N SER A 117 13.11 15.74 -7.00
CA SER A 117 12.20 16.83 -6.74
C SER A 117 11.47 16.64 -5.39
N ARG A 118 10.89 17.74 -4.88
CA ARG A 118 9.99 17.67 -3.73
C ARG A 118 8.70 16.91 -4.06
N ALA A 119 8.27 16.91 -5.33
CA ALA A 119 7.08 16.20 -5.78
C ALA A 119 7.29 14.68 -5.72
N LEU A 120 8.41 14.16 -6.23
CA LEU A 120 8.74 12.74 -6.14
C LEU A 120 8.85 12.28 -4.69
N LEU A 121 9.54 13.06 -3.83
CA LEU A 121 9.61 12.76 -2.39
C LEU A 121 8.23 12.79 -1.73
N GLY A 122 7.39 13.77 -2.08
CA GLY A 122 6.02 13.90 -1.58
C GLY A 122 5.16 12.70 -1.96
N CYS A 123 5.21 12.25 -3.21
CA CYS A 123 4.50 11.06 -3.67
C CYS A 123 4.97 9.81 -2.93
N ALA A 124 6.28 9.59 -2.82
CA ALA A 124 6.85 8.44 -2.12
C ALA A 124 6.47 8.43 -0.63
N ALA A 125 6.50 9.60 0.03
CA ALA A 125 6.11 9.73 1.43
C ALA A 125 4.60 9.50 1.63
N ALA A 126 3.76 10.07 0.78
CA ALA A 126 2.31 9.88 0.83
C ALA A 126 1.91 8.42 0.60
N VAL A 127 2.52 7.75 -0.38
CA VAL A 127 2.33 6.31 -0.61
C VAL A 127 2.78 5.51 0.61
N ALA A 128 3.96 5.79 1.16
CA ALA A 128 4.44 5.08 2.34
C ALA A 128 3.48 5.23 3.54
N LEU A 129 3.05 6.45 3.85
CA LEU A 129 2.11 6.72 4.94
C LEU A 129 0.75 6.06 4.71
N GLY A 130 0.20 6.17 3.50
CA GLY A 130 -1.09 5.57 3.17
C GLY A 130 -1.06 4.05 3.18
N VAL A 131 0.04 3.42 2.76
CA VAL A 131 0.22 1.97 2.86
C VAL A 131 0.37 1.54 4.31
N TRP A 132 1.15 2.26 5.14
CA TRP A 132 1.25 1.98 6.57
C TRP A 132 -0.13 2.05 7.26
N PHE A 133 -0.91 3.09 6.97
CA PHE A 133 -2.29 3.19 7.46
C PHE A 133 -3.13 1.98 7.05
N ASN A 134 -3.07 1.58 5.77
CA ASN A 134 -3.80 0.43 5.24
C ASN A 134 -3.42 -0.90 5.89
N VAL A 135 -2.12 -1.12 6.12
CA VAL A 135 -1.63 -2.33 6.80
C VAL A 135 -2.08 -2.36 8.26
N VAL A 136 -1.89 -1.27 8.99
CA VAL A 136 -2.27 -1.21 10.42
C VAL A 136 -3.77 -1.35 10.60
N SER A 137 -4.57 -0.61 9.83
CA SER A 137 -6.03 -0.74 9.87
C SER A 137 -6.50 -2.12 9.42
N GLY A 138 -5.89 -2.71 8.39
CA GLY A 138 -6.19 -4.06 7.93
C GLY A 138 -5.91 -5.13 8.98
N LEU A 139 -4.77 -5.03 9.68
CA LEU A 139 -4.43 -5.93 10.79
C LEU A 139 -5.39 -5.75 11.97
N LEU A 140 -5.75 -4.50 12.30
CA LEU A 140 -6.67 -4.20 13.38
C LEU A 140 -8.06 -4.81 13.11
N VAL A 141 -8.66 -4.51 11.95
CA VAL A 141 -9.98 -5.04 11.59
C VAL A 141 -9.93 -6.57 11.47
N GLY A 142 -8.90 -7.12 10.82
CA GLY A 142 -8.72 -8.56 10.65
C GLY A 142 -8.51 -9.33 11.98
N SER A 143 -7.95 -8.67 13.01
CA SER A 143 -7.80 -9.26 14.34
C SER A 143 -9.13 -9.42 15.09
N MET A 144 -10.14 -8.61 14.74
CA MET A 144 -11.47 -8.72 15.33
C MET A 144 -12.25 -9.87 14.69
N ARG A 145 -12.22 -9.94 13.36
CA ARG A 145 -12.86 -11.01 12.59
C ARG A 145 -12.16 -11.16 11.23
N SER A 146 -11.83 -12.40 10.89
CA SER A 146 -11.30 -12.77 9.57
C SER A 146 -12.20 -13.77 8.85
N VAL A 147 -11.98 -13.94 7.55
CA VAL A 147 -12.68 -14.85 6.64
C VAL A 147 -12.10 -16.26 6.69
#